data_AF-X1SKJ9-F1
#
_entry.id   AF-X1SKJ9-F1
#
_cell.length_a   1.000
_cell.length_b   1.000
_cell.length_c   1.000
_cell.angle_alpha   90.00
_cell.angle_beta   90.00
_cell.angle_gamma   90.00
#
_symmetry.space_group_name_H-M   'P 1'
#
loop_
_entity.id
_entity.type
_entity.pdbx_description
1 polymer ?
#
loop_
_entity_poly.entity_id
_entity_poly.type
_entity_poly.pdbx_seq_one_letter_code
_entity_poly.pdbx_strand_id
1 'polypeptide(L)'
;QDFLSVPVYVDSPLTVSATEMFLRNPDCFDEDALNLINIGNNPLDFRNLKFTRSSEESKQINFSKESKVIISASGMCTAGRIKHHLKHNLWRKESSIVFVGYQANGTLGRRIKEGEKVVKIFGEEIQVNAKICSLEGFSGHADREGIVRWIKSFKNRPKKIFVVHGEEEATEEISRKIEEELKIKTHIPKLGETLSIEGETVLPGGRLEIDRRSKELREIEENIEKLKSIFWPTFQRLGYKTNGSADSEELNNIKNKLIEIQKNI
;
A
#
# COMPACT_ATOMS: atom_id res chain seq x y z
N GLN A 1 27.78 2.48 -16.40
CA GLN A 1 28.53 3.00 -15.24
C GLN A 1 27.94 4.30 -14.69
N ASP A 2 27.28 5.14 -15.50
CA ASP A 2 26.68 6.41 -15.01
C ASP A 2 25.34 6.29 -14.25
N PHE A 3 24.60 5.20 -14.38
CA PHE A 3 23.34 5.02 -13.62
C PHE A 3 23.56 4.82 -12.12
N LEU A 4 24.77 4.42 -11.71
CA LEU A 4 25.09 4.15 -10.32
C LEU A 4 25.19 5.42 -9.48
N SER A 5 25.29 6.63 -10.07
CA SER A 5 25.36 7.91 -9.33
C SER A 5 23.99 8.56 -9.06
N VAL A 6 22.90 8.00 -9.59
CA VAL A 6 21.56 8.56 -9.41
C VAL A 6 21.09 8.33 -7.95
N PRO A 7 20.64 9.38 -7.24
CA PRO A 7 20.14 9.22 -5.88
C PRO A 7 18.84 8.41 -5.87
N VAL A 8 18.75 7.47 -4.94
CA VAL A 8 17.56 6.64 -4.69
C VAL A 8 16.97 7.05 -3.35
N TYR A 9 15.74 7.56 -3.36
CA TYR A 9 15.05 8.01 -2.16
C TYR A 9 14.02 6.99 -1.70
N VAL A 10 14.05 6.62 -0.42
CA VAL A 10 12.98 5.87 0.24
C VAL A 10 12.15 6.86 1.05
N ASP A 11 11.02 7.28 0.45
CA ASP A 11 10.17 8.35 0.99
C ASP A 11 8.88 7.83 1.60
N SER A 12 9.03 7.19 2.75
CA SER A 12 7.90 6.70 3.56
C SER A 12 8.41 6.39 4.95
N PRO A 13 7.96 7.09 6.02
CA PRO A 13 8.43 6.83 7.38
C PRO A 13 8.25 5.37 7.78
N LEU A 14 7.13 4.76 7.37
CA LEU A 14 6.86 3.34 7.60
C LEU A 14 7.87 2.44 6.88
N THR A 15 8.22 2.77 5.64
CA THR A 15 9.20 1.99 4.87
C THR A 15 10.61 2.15 5.45
N VAL A 16 10.97 3.35 5.94
CA VAL A 16 12.24 3.54 6.66
C VAL A 16 12.27 2.65 7.90
N SER A 17 11.24 2.70 8.75
CA SER A 17 11.17 1.87 9.96
C SER A 17 11.19 0.37 9.65
N ALA A 18 10.48 -0.07 8.60
CA ALA A 18 10.49 -1.46 8.16
C ALA A 18 11.91 -1.88 7.72
N THR A 19 12.59 -1.05 6.93
CA THR A 19 13.96 -1.34 6.47
C THR A 19 14.93 -1.47 7.64
N GLU A 20 14.81 -0.62 8.66
CA GLU A 20 15.61 -0.73 9.88
C GLU A 20 15.31 -2.02 10.67
N MET A 21 14.06 -2.50 10.66
CA MET A 21 13.75 -3.80 11.25
C MET A 21 14.41 -4.93 10.49
N PHE A 22 14.36 -4.94 9.16
CA PHE A 22 15.05 -5.97 8.36
C PHE A 22 16.57 -5.97 8.61
N LEU A 23 17.20 -4.81 8.68
CA LEU A 23 18.64 -4.68 8.99
C LEU A 23 19.01 -5.23 10.39
N ARG A 24 18.08 -5.22 11.34
CA ARG A 24 18.28 -5.75 12.70
C ARG A 24 18.00 -7.24 12.84
N ASN A 25 17.39 -7.87 11.83
CA ASN A 25 17.01 -9.28 11.85
C ASN A 25 17.57 -10.00 10.60
N PRO A 26 18.91 -10.05 10.43
CA PRO A 26 19.54 -10.66 9.25
C PRO A 26 19.25 -12.17 9.15
N ASP A 27 18.98 -12.82 10.27
CA ASP A 27 18.58 -14.23 10.38
C ASP A 27 17.28 -14.57 9.63
N CYS A 28 16.48 -13.57 9.25
CA CYS A 28 15.29 -13.76 8.42
C CYS A 28 15.59 -13.78 6.91
N PHE A 29 16.81 -13.49 6.48
CA PHE A 29 17.18 -13.51 5.05
C PHE A 29 17.50 -14.92 4.56
N ASP A 30 17.32 -15.13 3.26
CA ASP A 30 17.80 -16.34 2.60
C ASP A 30 19.34 -16.35 2.51
N GLU A 31 19.88 -17.51 2.16
CA GLU A 31 21.33 -17.72 2.08
C GLU A 31 22.00 -16.77 1.08
N ASP A 32 21.34 -16.48 -0.05
CA ASP A 32 21.88 -15.61 -1.10
C ASP A 32 21.99 -14.15 -0.61
N ALA A 33 20.95 -13.62 0.03
CA ALA A 33 20.97 -12.28 0.61
C ALA A 33 21.98 -12.17 1.77
N LEU A 34 22.07 -13.19 2.61
CA LEU A 34 23.10 -13.26 3.66
C LEU A 34 24.51 -13.24 3.07
N ASN A 35 24.77 -14.00 2.01
CA ASN A 35 26.06 -14.01 1.32
C ASN A 35 26.43 -12.62 0.79
N LEU A 36 25.48 -11.90 0.19
CA LEU A 36 25.70 -10.52 -0.27
C LEU A 36 26.05 -9.57 0.88
N ILE A 37 25.34 -9.67 2.00
CA ILE A 37 25.60 -8.85 3.19
C ILE A 37 26.99 -9.17 3.76
N ASN A 38 27.36 -10.46 3.82
CA ASN A 38 28.64 -10.92 4.38
C ASN A 38 29.86 -10.45 3.57
N ILE A 39 29.73 -10.29 2.25
CA ILE A 39 30.79 -9.71 1.39
C ILE A 39 30.79 -8.17 1.37
N GLY A 40 29.99 -7.53 2.23
CA GLY A 40 29.88 -6.07 2.34
C GLY A 40 29.05 -5.41 1.24
N ASN A 41 28.27 -6.17 0.47
CA ASN A 41 27.39 -5.67 -0.59
C ASN A 41 25.93 -5.69 -0.13
N ASN A 42 25.62 -4.91 0.92
CA ASN A 42 24.29 -4.87 1.52
C ASN A 42 23.26 -4.21 0.57
N PRO A 43 22.24 -4.94 0.09
CA PRO A 43 21.25 -4.36 -0.83
C PRO A 43 20.37 -3.28 -0.19
N LEU A 44 20.30 -3.24 1.15
CA LEU A 44 19.52 -2.27 1.92
C LEU A 44 20.37 -1.08 2.41
N ASP A 45 21.67 -1.08 2.13
CA ASP A 45 22.59 -0.01 2.50
C ASP A 45 23.67 0.19 1.42
N PHE A 46 23.39 1.09 0.48
CA PHE A 46 24.32 1.44 -0.59
C PHE A 46 24.46 2.96 -0.71
N ARG A 47 25.62 3.41 -1.21
CA ARG A 47 26.09 4.81 -1.17
C ARG A 47 25.08 5.89 -1.58
N ASN A 48 24.19 5.60 -2.53
CA ASN A 48 23.25 6.58 -3.09
C ASN A 48 21.80 6.38 -2.60
N LEU A 49 21.58 5.47 -1.66
CA LEU A 49 20.30 5.29 -0.97
C LEU A 49 20.13 6.36 0.10
N LYS A 50 18.99 7.06 0.08
CA LYS A 50 18.66 8.13 1.02
C LYS A 50 17.29 7.87 1.62
N PHE A 51 17.21 7.80 2.94
CA PHE A 51 15.96 7.64 3.68
C PHE A 51 15.42 9.02 4.09
N THR A 52 14.13 9.28 3.83
CA THR A 52 13.51 10.56 4.18
C THR A 52 12.41 10.38 5.19
N ARG A 53 12.55 11.05 6.34
CA ARG A 53 11.65 10.88 7.49
C ARG A 53 10.73 12.08 7.65
N SER A 54 11.22 13.28 7.38
CA SER A 54 10.44 14.50 7.55
C SER A 54 9.59 14.82 6.32
N SER A 55 8.53 15.59 6.52
CA SER A 55 7.73 16.15 5.43
C SER A 55 8.51 17.19 4.62
N GLU A 56 9.47 17.87 5.23
CA GLU A 56 10.28 18.89 4.56
C GLU A 56 11.26 18.27 3.57
N GLU A 57 11.97 17.21 3.96
CA GLU A 57 12.82 16.43 3.04
C GLU A 57 11.99 15.90 1.86
N SER A 58 10.82 15.31 2.13
CA SER A 58 9.90 14.82 1.10
C SER A 58 9.49 15.90 0.09
N LYS A 59 9.23 17.12 0.55
CA LYS A 59 8.94 18.26 -0.34
C LYS A 59 10.15 18.63 -1.19
N GLN A 60 11.35 18.70 -0.59
CA GLN A 60 12.58 19.03 -1.32
C GLN A 60 12.86 18.04 -2.45
N ILE A 61 12.55 16.74 -2.26
CA ILE A 61 12.65 15.73 -3.32
C ILE A 61 11.80 16.14 -4.53
N ASN A 62 10.58 16.66 -4.32
CA ASN A 62 9.70 17.07 -5.43
C ASN A 62 10.20 18.31 -6.18
N PHE A 63 10.90 19.24 -5.51
CA PHE A 63 11.38 20.48 -6.13
C PHE A 63 12.76 20.35 -6.80
N SER A 64 13.56 19.34 -6.45
CA SER A 64 14.85 19.13 -7.10
C SER A 64 14.66 18.78 -8.60
N LYS A 65 15.52 19.33 -9.46
CA LYS A 65 15.51 19.07 -10.92
C LYS A 65 16.42 17.90 -11.33
N GLU A 66 17.18 17.35 -10.39
CA GLU A 66 18.09 16.24 -10.65
C GLU A 66 17.33 14.96 -11.00
N SER A 67 17.93 14.13 -11.85
CA SER A 67 17.48 12.75 -12.07
C SER A 67 17.58 11.96 -10.77
N LYS A 68 16.52 11.23 -10.42
CA LYS A 68 16.42 10.48 -9.16
C LYS A 68 15.42 9.34 -9.26
N VAL A 69 15.58 8.37 -8.37
CA VAL A 69 14.59 7.31 -8.14
C VAL A 69 13.88 7.59 -6.83
N ILE A 70 12.55 7.46 -6.80
CA ILE A 70 11.75 7.66 -5.61
C ILE A 70 10.93 6.39 -5.36
N ILE A 71 11.18 5.75 -4.22
CA ILE A 71 10.44 4.61 -3.69
C ILE A 71 9.53 5.15 -2.59
N SER A 72 8.23 5.19 -2.83
CA SER A 72 7.26 5.76 -1.89
C SER A 72 6.04 4.85 -1.71
N ALA A 73 5.55 4.80 -0.48
CA ALA A 73 4.28 4.17 -0.13
C ALA A 73 3.10 5.17 -0.26
N SER A 74 1.85 4.72 -0.43
CA SER A 74 1.39 3.32 -0.54
C SER A 74 1.53 2.73 -1.96
N GLY A 75 1.75 1.41 -2.06
CA GLY A 75 2.01 0.71 -3.33
C GLY A 75 0.85 0.71 -4.34
N MET A 76 -0.36 1.07 -3.92
CA MET A 76 -1.54 1.23 -4.78
C MET A 76 -1.95 2.70 -5.01
N CYS A 77 -1.10 3.63 -4.58
CA CYS A 77 -1.30 5.08 -4.71
C CYS A 77 -2.56 5.62 -4.01
N THR A 78 -3.07 4.92 -3.01
CA THR A 78 -4.30 5.28 -2.30
C THR A 78 -4.09 6.40 -1.29
N ALA A 79 -2.92 6.43 -0.64
CA ALA A 79 -2.59 7.38 0.42
C ALA A 79 -1.07 7.56 0.57
N GLY A 80 -0.67 8.54 1.38
CA GLY A 80 0.73 8.78 1.71
C GLY A 80 1.47 9.66 0.71
N ARG A 81 2.80 9.66 0.83
CA ARG A 81 3.71 10.56 0.09
C ARG A 81 3.68 10.31 -1.42
N ILE A 82 3.31 9.11 -1.86
CA ILE A 82 3.20 8.76 -3.27
C ILE A 82 2.24 9.69 -4.01
N LYS A 83 1.13 10.13 -3.38
CA LYS A 83 0.19 11.07 -4.01
C LYS A 83 0.84 12.43 -4.27
N HIS A 84 1.73 12.88 -3.39
CA HIS A 84 2.49 14.10 -3.62
C HIS A 84 3.49 13.91 -4.77
N HIS A 85 4.21 12.80 -4.82
CA HIS A 85 5.13 12.55 -5.95
C HIS A 85 4.40 12.41 -7.28
N LEU A 86 3.25 11.74 -7.31
CA LEU A 86 2.41 11.67 -8.51
C LEU A 86 1.93 13.06 -8.92
N LYS A 87 1.47 13.90 -7.98
CA LYS A 87 1.07 15.28 -8.29
C LYS A 87 2.18 16.08 -8.99
N HIS A 88 3.43 15.91 -8.58
CA HIS A 88 4.55 16.66 -9.16
C HIS A 88 5.14 16.02 -10.43
N ASN A 89 4.93 14.73 -10.66
CA ASN A 89 5.66 14.01 -11.72
C ASN A 89 4.78 13.34 -12.78
N LEU A 90 3.51 13.09 -12.52
CA LEU A 90 2.63 12.32 -13.42
C LEU A 90 2.36 13.03 -14.76
N TRP A 91 2.36 14.37 -14.76
CA TRP A 91 2.15 15.20 -15.95
C TRP A 91 3.43 15.48 -16.75
N ARG A 92 4.59 15.04 -16.24
CA ARG A 92 5.90 15.26 -16.86
C ARG A 92 6.25 14.10 -17.78
N LYS A 93 6.54 14.37 -19.06
CA LYS A 93 6.82 13.35 -20.08
C LYS A 93 8.17 12.66 -19.88
N GLU A 94 9.10 13.33 -19.22
CA GLU A 94 10.41 12.80 -18.86
C GLU A 94 10.39 11.87 -17.64
N SER A 95 9.26 11.82 -16.91
CA SER A 95 9.09 10.94 -15.75
C SER A 95 8.59 9.57 -16.16
N SER A 96 8.92 8.56 -15.34
CA SER A 96 8.32 7.23 -15.43
C SER A 96 7.71 6.82 -14.09
N ILE A 97 6.52 6.23 -14.12
CA ILE A 97 5.88 5.60 -12.96
C ILE A 97 5.98 4.09 -13.15
N VAL A 98 6.63 3.42 -12.20
CA VAL A 98 6.89 1.98 -12.26
C VAL A 98 6.08 1.29 -11.18
N PHE A 99 5.10 0.48 -11.57
CA PHE A 99 4.35 -0.38 -10.66
C PHE A 99 5.04 -1.75 -10.57
N VAL A 100 5.38 -2.17 -9.35
CA VAL A 100 6.06 -3.46 -9.07
C VAL A 100 5.14 -4.51 -8.44
N GLY A 101 3.86 -4.16 -8.22
CA GLY A 101 2.91 -5.02 -7.53
C GLY A 101 1.50 -4.89 -8.05
N TYR A 102 0.61 -5.74 -7.51
CA TYR A 102 -0.79 -5.76 -7.87
C TYR A 102 -1.47 -4.41 -7.58
N GLN A 103 -2.38 -4.00 -8.46
CA GLN A 103 -3.17 -2.78 -8.32
C GLN A 103 -4.64 -3.17 -8.25
N ALA A 104 -5.23 -3.03 -7.07
CA ALA A 104 -6.61 -3.43 -6.84
C ALA A 104 -7.61 -2.50 -7.57
N ASN A 105 -8.75 -3.08 -7.96
CA ASN A 105 -9.86 -2.34 -8.55
C ASN A 105 -10.29 -1.16 -7.65
N GLY A 106 -10.60 -0.03 -8.28
CA GLY A 106 -10.97 1.22 -7.61
C GLY A 106 -9.79 2.05 -7.06
N THR A 107 -8.55 1.54 -7.10
CA THR A 107 -7.38 2.32 -6.65
C THR A 107 -6.90 3.33 -7.71
N LEU A 108 -6.27 4.41 -7.25
CA LEU A 108 -5.63 5.37 -8.15
C LEU A 108 -4.52 4.71 -8.99
N GLY A 109 -3.75 3.80 -8.39
CA GLY A 109 -2.70 3.09 -9.11
C GLY A 109 -3.25 2.21 -10.24
N ARG A 110 -4.40 1.54 -10.03
CA ARG A 110 -5.07 0.75 -11.07
C ARG A 110 -5.52 1.63 -12.24
N ARG A 111 -6.18 2.75 -11.95
CA ARG A 111 -6.61 3.75 -12.93
C ARG A 111 -5.47 4.26 -13.81
N ILE A 112 -4.34 4.62 -13.19
CA ILE A 112 -3.13 5.05 -13.91
C ILE A 112 -2.57 3.91 -14.77
N LYS A 113 -2.49 2.70 -14.20
CA LYS A 113 -1.97 1.51 -14.90
C LYS A 113 -2.81 1.13 -16.12
N GLU A 114 -4.14 1.27 -16.05
CA GLU A 114 -5.07 1.00 -17.15
C GLU A 114 -5.11 2.11 -18.21
N GLY A 115 -4.31 3.17 -18.03
CA GLY A 115 -4.07 4.18 -19.06
C GLY A 115 -5.03 5.36 -19.04
N GLU A 116 -5.69 5.61 -17.91
CA GLU A 116 -6.51 6.81 -17.73
C GLU A 116 -5.66 8.08 -17.96
N LYS A 117 -6.14 8.97 -18.84
CA LYS A 117 -5.37 10.12 -19.32
C LYS A 117 -5.39 11.30 -18.35
N VAL A 118 -6.38 11.37 -17.48
CA VAL A 118 -6.54 12.42 -16.47
C VAL A 118 -7.01 11.77 -15.20
N VAL A 119 -6.31 11.99 -14.10
CA VAL A 119 -6.69 11.45 -12.78
C VAL A 119 -6.81 12.58 -11.76
N LYS A 120 -7.63 12.37 -10.74
CA LYS A 120 -7.85 13.35 -9.67
C LYS A 120 -6.95 13.07 -8.47
N ILE A 121 -6.07 14.01 -8.13
CA ILE A 121 -5.18 13.92 -6.96
C ILE A 121 -5.34 15.20 -6.13
N PHE A 122 -5.69 15.07 -4.84
CA PHE A 122 -5.96 16.20 -3.94
C PHE A 122 -7.01 17.20 -4.44
N GLY A 123 -7.98 16.73 -5.21
CA GLY A 123 -9.03 17.59 -5.77
C GLY A 123 -8.70 18.16 -7.14
N GLU A 124 -7.45 18.07 -7.59
CA GLU A 124 -6.97 18.61 -8.86
C GLU A 124 -6.94 17.53 -9.94
N GLU A 125 -7.27 17.92 -11.17
CA GLU A 125 -7.12 17.08 -12.35
C GLU A 125 -5.69 17.13 -12.87
N ILE A 126 -5.06 15.97 -13.04
CA ILE A 126 -3.66 15.83 -13.44
C ILE A 126 -3.57 14.96 -14.67
N GLN A 127 -2.95 15.48 -15.73
CA GLN A 127 -2.69 14.73 -16.95
C GLN A 127 -1.67 13.61 -16.69
N VAL A 128 -1.92 12.45 -17.27
CA VAL A 128 -1.01 11.30 -17.24
C VAL A 128 -0.18 11.31 -18.51
N ASN A 129 0.95 12.00 -18.45
CA ASN A 129 1.92 12.12 -19.54
C ASN A 129 3.21 11.37 -19.27
N ALA A 130 3.48 11.02 -18.00
CA ALA A 130 4.60 10.17 -17.62
C ALA A 130 4.47 8.78 -18.25
N LYS A 131 5.61 8.15 -18.52
CA LYS A 131 5.63 6.76 -19.01
C LYS A 131 5.17 5.82 -17.89
N ILE A 132 4.15 5.02 -18.16
CA ILE A 132 3.65 4.03 -17.19
C ILE A 132 4.27 2.67 -17.52
N CYS A 133 4.99 2.11 -16.56
CA CYS A 133 5.64 0.81 -16.65
C CYS A 133 5.08 -0.12 -15.56
N SER A 134 4.96 -1.40 -15.88
CA SER A 134 4.67 -2.45 -14.89
C SER A 134 5.75 -3.51 -14.95
N LEU A 135 6.35 -3.83 -13.80
CA LEU A 135 7.28 -4.93 -13.64
C LEU A 135 6.53 -6.07 -12.96
N GLU A 136 6.33 -7.15 -13.69
CA GLU A 136 5.72 -8.38 -13.17
C GLU A 136 6.76 -9.21 -12.41
N GLY A 137 6.33 -9.97 -11.40
CA GLY A 137 7.21 -10.87 -10.64
C GLY A 137 7.75 -10.35 -9.30
N PHE A 138 7.49 -9.08 -8.94
CA PHE A 138 7.96 -8.49 -7.66
C PHE A 138 6.89 -8.41 -6.57
N SER A 139 5.69 -8.96 -6.79
CA SER A 139 4.54 -8.82 -5.89
C SER A 139 4.62 -9.69 -4.62
N GLY A 140 5.60 -10.60 -4.52
CA GLY A 140 5.70 -11.59 -3.44
C GLY A 140 4.63 -12.67 -3.45
N HIS A 141 3.70 -12.63 -4.41
CA HIS A 141 2.65 -13.64 -4.58
C HIS A 141 3.11 -14.71 -5.57
N ALA A 142 2.80 -15.98 -5.26
CA ALA A 142 2.97 -17.07 -6.20
C ALA A 142 2.04 -16.86 -7.41
N ASP A 143 2.55 -17.20 -8.59
CA ASP A 143 1.73 -17.30 -9.79
C ASP A 143 0.82 -18.53 -9.73
N ARG A 144 -0.09 -18.65 -10.70
CA ARG A 144 -1.05 -19.77 -10.79
C ARG A 144 -0.33 -21.12 -10.69
N GLU A 145 0.76 -21.30 -11.44
CA GLU A 145 1.52 -22.54 -11.45
C GLU A 145 2.28 -22.75 -10.13
N GLY A 146 2.76 -21.69 -9.50
CA GLY A 146 3.39 -21.71 -8.19
C GLY A 146 2.44 -22.18 -7.09
N ILE A 147 1.19 -21.70 -7.09
CA ILE A 147 0.15 -22.18 -6.16
C ILE A 147 -0.09 -23.68 -6.35
N VAL A 148 -0.26 -24.13 -7.60
CA VAL A 148 -0.49 -25.55 -7.89
C VAL A 148 0.72 -26.40 -7.47
N ARG A 149 1.95 -25.96 -7.76
CA ARG A 149 3.19 -26.64 -7.33
C ARG A 149 3.30 -26.71 -5.80
N TRP A 150 2.94 -25.64 -5.11
CA TRP A 150 2.93 -25.60 -3.65
C TRP A 150 1.96 -26.65 -3.08
N ILE A 151 0.73 -26.72 -3.60
CA ILE A 151 -0.26 -27.73 -3.17
C ILE A 151 0.24 -29.15 -3.48
N LYS A 152 0.90 -29.38 -4.62
CA LYS A 152 1.49 -30.69 -4.97
C LYS A 152 2.59 -31.15 -4.00
N SER A 153 3.22 -30.21 -3.29
CA SER A 153 4.36 -30.48 -2.40
C SER A 153 3.96 -30.98 -1.00
N PHE A 154 2.66 -30.97 -0.67
CA PHE A 154 2.18 -31.52 0.59
C PHE A 154 2.27 -33.05 0.62
N LYS A 155 2.95 -33.61 1.63
CA LYS A 155 3.01 -35.07 1.88
C LYS A 155 1.62 -35.65 2.12
N ASN A 156 0.84 -34.98 2.97
CA ASN A 156 -0.57 -35.31 3.22
C ASN A 156 -1.43 -34.34 2.43
N ARG A 157 -2.03 -34.83 1.33
CA ARG A 157 -2.85 -33.99 0.47
C ARG A 157 -4.10 -33.49 1.20
N PRO A 158 -4.46 -32.20 1.05
CA PRO A 158 -5.72 -31.70 1.59
C PRO A 158 -6.91 -32.39 0.90
N LYS A 159 -7.95 -32.69 1.67
CA LYS A 159 -9.20 -33.28 1.15
C LYS A 159 -10.11 -32.23 0.51
N LYS A 160 -10.02 -31.00 1.00
CA LYS A 160 -10.76 -29.82 0.51
C LYS A 160 -9.89 -28.59 0.61
N ILE A 161 -10.02 -27.67 -0.35
CA ILE A 161 -9.28 -26.39 -0.38
C ILE A 161 -10.27 -25.24 -0.41
N PHE A 162 -10.01 -24.20 0.39
CA PHE A 162 -10.77 -22.96 0.36
C PHE A 162 -9.96 -21.90 -0.37
N VAL A 163 -10.49 -21.37 -1.47
CA VAL A 163 -9.83 -20.34 -2.27
C VAL A 163 -10.37 -18.98 -1.84
N VAL A 164 -9.47 -18.12 -1.36
CA VAL A 164 -9.77 -16.79 -0.82
C VAL A 164 -8.78 -15.77 -1.34
N HIS A 165 -9.02 -14.49 -1.05
CA HIS A 165 -8.12 -13.37 -1.33
C HIS A 165 -7.65 -13.26 -2.79
N GLY A 166 -8.62 -13.19 -3.70
CA GLY A 166 -8.41 -12.87 -5.12
C GLY A 166 -9.65 -12.24 -5.72
N GLU A 167 -9.54 -11.77 -6.96
CA GLU A 167 -10.70 -11.33 -7.74
C GLU A 167 -11.54 -12.55 -8.15
N GLU A 168 -12.83 -12.34 -8.41
CA GLU A 168 -13.79 -13.41 -8.70
C GLU A 168 -13.27 -14.36 -9.79
N GLU A 169 -12.96 -13.82 -10.98
CA GLU A 169 -12.41 -14.58 -12.11
C GLU A 169 -11.11 -15.32 -11.76
N ALA A 170 -10.20 -14.68 -11.04
CA ALA A 170 -8.93 -15.29 -10.64
C ALA A 170 -9.14 -16.45 -9.67
N THR A 171 -10.05 -16.29 -8.70
CA THR A 171 -10.39 -17.35 -7.74
C THR A 171 -11.12 -18.51 -8.40
N GLU A 172 -11.99 -18.24 -9.37
CA GLU A 172 -12.67 -19.27 -10.15
C GLU A 172 -11.69 -20.05 -11.04
N GLU A 173 -10.75 -19.36 -11.69
CA GLU A 173 -9.76 -20.00 -12.55
C GLU A 173 -8.83 -20.92 -11.76
N ILE A 174 -8.27 -20.45 -10.63
CA ILE A 174 -7.38 -21.27 -9.81
C ILE A 174 -8.14 -22.45 -9.17
N SER A 175 -9.39 -22.23 -8.75
CA SER A 175 -10.30 -23.26 -8.22
C SER A 175 -10.46 -24.39 -9.24
N ARG A 176 -10.87 -24.06 -10.47
CA ARG A 176 -10.99 -25.00 -11.57
C ARG A 176 -9.68 -25.74 -11.87
N LYS A 177 -8.56 -25.01 -11.92
CA LYS A 177 -7.23 -25.60 -12.19
C LYS A 177 -6.82 -26.62 -11.12
N ILE A 178 -7.08 -26.32 -9.85
CA ILE A 178 -6.83 -27.24 -8.73
C ILE A 178 -7.69 -28.50 -8.85
N GLU A 179 -8.99 -28.34 -9.15
CA GLU A 179 -9.91 -29.48 -9.31
C GLU A 179 -9.53 -30.36 -10.52
N GLU A 180 -9.16 -29.75 -11.64
CA GLU A 180 -8.77 -30.46 -12.86
C GLU A 180 -7.47 -31.25 -12.67
N GLU A 181 -6.43 -30.64 -12.11
CA GLU A 181 -5.10 -31.26 -12.00
C GLU A 181 -4.92 -32.15 -10.77
N LEU A 182 -5.45 -31.72 -9.62
CA LEU A 182 -5.19 -32.38 -8.34
C LEU A 182 -6.33 -33.29 -7.91
N LYS A 183 -7.49 -33.18 -8.55
CA LYS A 183 -8.72 -33.89 -8.19
C LYS A 183 -9.14 -33.64 -6.72
N ILE A 184 -8.79 -32.46 -6.19
CA ILE A 184 -9.15 -32.02 -4.83
C ILE A 184 -10.29 -31.02 -4.96
N LYS A 185 -11.39 -31.25 -4.23
CA LYS A 185 -12.53 -30.32 -4.23
C LYS A 185 -12.14 -28.97 -3.66
N THR A 186 -12.62 -27.92 -4.30
CA THR A 186 -12.41 -26.54 -3.84
C THR A 186 -13.74 -25.92 -3.40
N HIS A 187 -13.65 -24.82 -2.66
CA HIS A 187 -14.79 -23.97 -2.31
C HIS A 187 -14.31 -22.53 -2.24
N ILE A 188 -15.04 -21.62 -2.89
CA ILE A 188 -14.77 -20.17 -2.84
C ILE A 188 -15.76 -19.59 -1.84
N PRO A 189 -15.34 -19.29 -0.59
CA PRO A 189 -16.27 -18.82 0.43
C PRO A 189 -16.85 -17.46 0.07
N LYS A 190 -18.15 -17.29 0.28
CA LYS A 190 -18.81 -15.98 0.17
C LYS A 190 -18.63 -15.18 1.45
N LEU A 191 -18.64 -13.85 1.33
CA LEU A 191 -18.58 -12.96 2.49
C LEU A 191 -19.75 -13.27 3.47
N GLY A 192 -19.40 -13.64 4.71
CA GLY A 192 -20.36 -13.99 5.77
C GLY A 192 -20.82 -15.44 5.77
N GLU A 193 -20.30 -16.27 4.87
CA GLU A 193 -20.49 -17.72 4.93
C GLU A 193 -19.70 -18.32 6.10
N THR A 194 -20.35 -19.17 6.90
CA THR A 194 -19.69 -19.98 7.92
C THR A 194 -19.61 -21.42 7.44
N LEU A 195 -18.50 -22.10 7.72
CA LEU A 195 -18.28 -23.49 7.38
C LEU A 195 -17.81 -24.22 8.64
N SER A 196 -18.45 -25.36 8.95
CA SER A 196 -17.98 -26.24 10.03
C SER A 196 -17.12 -27.35 9.43
N ILE A 197 -15.98 -27.62 10.05
CA ILE A 197 -15.05 -28.66 9.61
C ILE A 197 -15.08 -29.77 10.66
N GLU A 198 -15.67 -30.90 10.31
CA GLU A 198 -15.78 -32.09 11.15
C GLU A 198 -15.00 -33.23 10.52
N GLY A 199 -13.75 -33.40 10.94
CA GLY A 199 -12.83 -34.38 10.37
C GLY A 199 -12.61 -34.13 8.87
N GLU A 200 -13.06 -35.07 8.03
CA GLU A 200 -12.98 -34.96 6.56
C GLU A 200 -14.18 -34.25 5.92
N THR A 201 -15.22 -33.94 6.69
CA THR A 201 -16.47 -33.37 6.18
C THR A 201 -16.51 -31.87 6.41
N VAL A 202 -16.99 -31.13 5.42
CA VAL A 202 -17.26 -29.70 5.55
C VAL A 202 -18.76 -29.49 5.44
N LEU A 203 -19.35 -29.10 6.56
CA LEU A 203 -20.79 -28.83 6.67
C LEU A 203 -21.04 -27.33 6.49
N PRO A 204 -22.13 -26.93 5.83
CA PRO A 204 -22.54 -25.54 5.83
C PRO A 204 -22.83 -25.11 7.28
N GLY A 205 -22.15 -24.08 7.74
CA GLY A 205 -22.50 -23.39 8.97
C GLY A 205 -23.64 -22.39 8.73
N GLY A 206 -24.09 -21.73 9.79
CA GLY A 206 -25.01 -20.60 9.65
C GLY A 206 -24.41 -19.46 8.83
N ARG A 207 -25.21 -18.44 8.52
CA ARG A 207 -24.68 -17.20 7.95
C ARG A 207 -24.32 -16.28 9.11
N LEU A 208 -23.08 -15.82 9.17
CA LEU A 208 -22.76 -14.68 10.03
C LEU A 208 -23.45 -13.47 9.40
N GLU A 209 -24.40 -12.88 10.12
CA GLU A 209 -24.84 -11.53 9.79
C GLU A 209 -23.64 -10.60 9.97
N ILE A 210 -22.93 -10.38 8.88
CA ILE A 210 -22.01 -9.25 8.80
C ILE A 210 -22.91 -8.05 8.72
N ASP A 211 -23.18 -7.45 9.87
CA ASP A 211 -23.82 -6.16 9.96
C ASP A 211 -22.91 -5.16 9.22
N ARG A 212 -23.22 -4.93 7.95
CA ARG A 212 -22.49 -3.99 7.10
C ARG A 212 -22.48 -2.61 7.74
N ARG A 213 -23.52 -2.28 8.51
CA ARG A 213 -23.63 -1.04 9.26
C ARG A 213 -22.51 -0.93 10.29
N SER A 214 -22.19 -1.98 11.04
CA SER A 214 -21.06 -1.95 11.99
C SER A 214 -19.68 -2.09 11.35
N LYS A 215 -19.57 -2.57 10.09
CA LYS A 215 -18.32 -2.44 9.32
C LYS A 215 -18.15 -1.02 8.78
N GLU A 216 -19.19 -0.44 8.20
CA GLU A 216 -19.22 0.95 7.74
C GLU A 216 -19.00 1.91 8.91
N LEU A 217 -19.61 1.67 10.07
CA LEU A 217 -19.39 2.44 11.30
C LEU A 217 -17.95 2.30 11.79
N ARG A 218 -17.35 1.10 11.75
CA ARG A 218 -15.92 0.93 12.08
C ARG A 218 -15.01 1.65 11.10
N GLU A 219 -15.33 1.62 9.81
CA GLU A 219 -14.60 2.37 8.78
C GLU A 219 -14.74 3.88 8.98
N ILE A 220 -15.93 4.35 9.36
CA ILE A 220 -16.20 5.75 9.72
C ILE A 220 -15.44 6.13 10.99
N GLU A 221 -15.44 5.30 12.04
CA GLU A 221 -14.69 5.51 13.27
C GLU A 221 -13.18 5.58 13.01
N GLU A 222 -12.64 4.67 12.20
CA GLU A 222 -11.24 4.71 11.77
C GLU A 222 -10.93 5.97 10.96
N ASN A 223 -11.84 6.39 10.09
CA ASN A 223 -11.69 7.62 9.31
C ASN A 223 -11.77 8.86 10.21
N ILE A 224 -12.63 8.86 11.24
CA ILE A 224 -12.72 9.90 12.25
C ILE A 224 -11.42 9.96 13.06
N GLU A 225 -10.85 8.82 13.47
CA GLU A 225 -9.57 8.81 14.18
C GLU A 225 -8.41 9.28 13.28
N LYS A 226 -8.40 8.92 12.00
CA LYS A 226 -7.45 9.48 11.02
C LYS A 226 -7.62 10.99 10.87
N LEU A 227 -8.86 11.48 10.81
CA LEU A 227 -9.15 12.92 10.76
C LEU A 227 -8.68 13.62 12.04
N LYS A 228 -8.98 13.08 13.22
CA LYS A 228 -8.51 13.60 14.52
C LYS A 228 -7.00 13.65 14.59
N SER A 229 -6.30 12.61 14.13
CA SER A 229 -4.84 12.56 14.06
C SER A 229 -4.23 13.67 13.18
N ILE A 230 -4.91 14.04 12.10
CA ILE A 230 -4.49 15.16 11.22
C ILE A 230 -4.86 16.52 11.82
N PHE A 231 -6.03 16.59 12.44
CA PHE A 231 -6.64 17.82 12.93
C PHE A 231 -6.01 18.29 14.24
N TRP A 232 -5.82 17.40 15.21
CA TRP A 232 -5.38 17.71 16.56
C TRP A 232 -4.01 18.38 16.63
N PRO A 233 -2.97 17.94 15.88
CA PRO A 233 -1.69 18.65 15.85
C PRO A 233 -1.79 20.06 15.24
N THR A 234 -2.74 20.28 14.33
CA THR A 234 -2.98 21.60 13.73
C THR A 234 -3.72 22.52 14.70
N PHE A 235 -4.72 21.99 15.41
CA PHE A 235 -5.42 22.68 16.47
C PHE A 235 -4.50 23.05 17.65
N GLN A 236 -3.64 22.12 18.09
CA GLN A 236 -2.64 22.39 19.13
C GLN A 236 -1.64 23.46 18.70
N ARG A 237 -1.17 23.44 17.45
CA ARG A 237 -0.27 24.48 16.91
C ARG A 237 -0.94 25.86 16.84
N LEU A 238 -2.23 25.92 16.53
CA LEU A 238 -3.02 27.15 16.58
C LEU A 238 -3.17 27.64 18.03
N GLY A 239 -3.47 26.76 18.98
CA GLY A 239 -3.56 27.08 20.40
C GLY A 239 -2.24 27.57 21.01
N TYR A 240 -1.10 26.97 20.61
CA TYR A 240 0.23 27.41 21.04
C TYR A 240 0.63 28.77 20.43
N LYS A 241 0.25 29.06 19.18
CA LYS A 241 0.56 30.35 18.51
C LYS A 241 -0.27 31.53 19.03
N THR A 242 -1.45 31.30 19.61
CA THR A 242 -2.27 32.40 20.18
C THR A 242 -1.77 32.89 21.55
N ASN A 243 -0.85 32.18 22.20
CA ASN A 243 -0.25 32.61 23.47
C ASN A 243 0.99 33.51 23.31
N GLY A 244 1.45 33.74 22.07
CA GLY A 244 2.57 34.62 21.75
C GLY A 244 2.27 35.45 20.52
N SER A 245 1.81 36.68 20.75
CA SER A 245 1.74 37.80 19.79
C SER A 245 1.50 37.44 18.32
N ALA A 246 0.26 37.11 17.99
CA ALA A 246 -0.26 37.23 16.62
C ALA A 246 -1.77 37.45 16.69
N ASP A 247 -2.15 38.71 16.85
CA ASP A 247 -3.53 39.18 16.84
C ASP A 247 -3.99 39.32 15.38
N SER A 248 -4.32 38.20 14.73
CA SER A 248 -5.00 38.23 13.43
C SER A 248 -6.40 37.66 13.58
N GLU A 249 -7.40 38.49 13.29
CA GLU A 249 -8.83 38.19 13.31
C GLU A 249 -9.18 36.92 12.51
N GLU A 250 -8.42 36.63 11.45
CA GLU A 250 -8.52 35.42 10.64
C GLU A 250 -8.18 34.13 11.42
N LEU A 251 -7.13 34.15 12.26
CA LEU A 251 -6.75 32.99 13.08
C LEU A 251 -7.80 32.69 14.16
N ASN A 252 -8.40 33.73 14.74
CA ASN A 252 -9.50 33.58 15.70
C ASN A 252 -10.77 33.05 15.02
N ASN A 253 -11.09 33.50 13.80
CA ASN A 253 -12.19 32.95 13.01
C ASN A 253 -11.98 31.49 12.64
N ILE A 254 -10.75 31.11 12.27
CA ILE A 254 -10.40 29.71 11.99
C ILE A 254 -10.53 28.88 13.28
N LYS A 255 -10.01 29.35 14.41
CA LYS A 255 -10.14 28.67 15.71
C LYS A 255 -11.61 28.45 16.11
N ASN A 256 -12.47 29.46 15.94
CA ASN A 256 -13.90 29.36 16.25
C ASN A 256 -14.63 28.36 15.35
N LYS A 257 -14.36 28.36 14.04
CA LYS A 257 -14.92 27.37 13.10
C LYS A 257 -14.46 25.94 13.42
N LEU A 258 -13.20 25.78 13.86
CA LEU A 258 -12.67 24.47 14.25
C LEU A 258 -13.32 23.94 15.55
N ILE A 259 -13.60 24.82 16.52
CA ILE A 259 -14.35 24.48 17.75
C ILE A 259 -15.81 24.10 17.42
N GLU A 260 -16.43 24.80 16.48
CA GLU A 260 -17.79 24.51 16.04
C GLU A 260 -17.90 23.14 15.35
N ILE A 261 -16.93 22.80 14.49
CA ILE A 261 -16.83 21.46 13.88
C ILE A 261 -16.63 20.38 14.96
N GLN A 262 -15.82 20.64 16.00
CA GLN A 262 -15.63 19.69 17.11
C GLN A 262 -16.93 19.44 17.90
N LYS A 263 -17.79 20.45 18.08
CA LYS A 263 -19.06 20.28 18.81
C LYS A 263 -20.13 19.53 18.01
N ASN A 264 -19.98 19.47 16.69
CA ASN A 264 -20.95 18.91 15.75
C ASN A 264 -20.55 17.53 15.21
N ILE A 265 -19.42 16.97 15.67
CA ILE A 265 -18.99 15.58 15.48
C ILE A 265 -19.26 14.83 16.79
#